data_AF-A0A8J3FGY4-F1
#
_entry.id   AF-A0A8J3FGY4-F1
#
_cell.length_a   1.000
_cell.length_b   1.000
_cell.length_c   1.000
_cell.angle_alpha   90.00
_cell.angle_beta   90.00
_cell.angle_gamma   90.00
#
_symmetry.space_group_name_H-M   'P 1'
#
loop_
_entity.id
_entity.type
_entity.pdbx_description
1 polymer ?
#
loop_
_entity_poly.entity_id
_entity_poly.type
_entity_poly.pdbx_seq_one_letter_code
_entity_poly.pdbx_strand_id
1 'polypeptide(L)' 'MADEEMYCAVCETEMLFAAAPTGDEDCPELLCAGCGSAILIASVVVWGLPENRAPWSAPHQRRVA' A
#
# COMPACT_ATOMS: atom_id res chain seq x y z
N MET A 1 -7.68 8.27 15.80
CA MET A 1 -6.85 8.42 14.59
C MET A 1 -5.58 9.11 15.03
N ALA A 2 -4.43 8.46 14.84
CA ALA A 2 -3.15 8.88 15.41
C ALA A 2 -2.40 9.77 14.42
N ASP A 3 -1.68 10.76 14.94
CA ASP A 3 -0.72 11.56 14.20
C ASP A 3 0.45 10.64 13.80
N GLU A 4 0.87 10.67 12.54
CA GLU A 4 1.95 9.80 12.03
C GLU A 4 3.12 10.63 11.50
N GLU A 5 4.34 10.21 11.83
CA GLU A 5 5.58 10.84 11.39
C GLU A 5 5.92 10.36 9.96
N MET A 6 5.95 11.28 9.00
CA MET A 6 6.23 10.97 7.59
C MET A 6 7.14 12.02 6.94
N TYR A 7 7.88 11.60 5.92
CA TYR A 7 8.69 12.51 5.12
C TYR A 7 7.80 13.40 4.23
N CYS A 8 7.94 14.71 4.38
CA CYS A 8 7.28 15.69 3.52
C CYS A 8 8.21 16.11 2.37
N ALA A 9 7.85 15.78 1.14
CA ALA A 9 8.63 16.18 -0.04
C ALA A 9 8.68 17.71 -0.27
N VAL A 10 7.75 18.49 0.29
CA VAL A 10 7.75 19.96 0.17
C VAL A 10 8.67 20.62 1.20
N CYS A 11 8.71 20.09 2.42
CA CYS A 11 9.62 20.57 3.47
C CYS A 11 11.00 19.89 3.43
N GLU A 12 11.13 18.84 2.63
CA GLU A 12 12.31 17.98 2.49
C GLU A 12 12.78 17.37 3.84
N THR A 13 11.85 17.18 4.78
CA THR A 13 12.13 16.70 6.15
C THR A 13 11.00 15.82 6.68
N GLU A 14 11.30 15.03 7.70
CA GLU A 14 10.30 14.31 8.49
C GLU A 14 9.42 15.29 9.28
N MET A 15 8.11 15.10 9.18
CA MET A 15 7.09 15.96 9.77
C MET A 15 5.94 15.11 10.33
N LEU A 16 5.24 15.63 11.32
CA LEU A 16 3.98 15.06 11.77
C LEU A 16 2.87 15.37 10.77
N PHE A 17 2.14 14.34 10.40
CA PHE A 17 0.96 14.45 9.55
C PHE A 17 -0.30 14.12 10.35
N ALA A 18 -1.29 15.01 10.26
CA ALA A 18 -2.58 14.84 10.92
C ALA A 18 -3.65 14.44 9.91
N ALA A 19 -4.58 13.59 10.33
CA ALA A 19 -5.76 13.26 9.53
C ALA A 19 -6.59 14.53 9.28
N ALA A 20 -6.99 14.74 8.02
CA ALA A 20 -7.87 15.86 7.72
C ALA A 20 -9.23 15.64 8.42
N PRO A 21 -9.89 16.72 8.86
CA PRO A 21 -11.10 16.64 9.67
C PRO A 21 -12.33 16.07 8.92
N THR A 22 -12.25 15.84 7.61
CA THR A 22 -13.40 15.41 6.79
C THR A 22 -13.00 14.46 5.64
N GLY A 23 -12.04 13.56 5.89
CA GLY A 23 -11.67 12.49 4.95
C GLY A 23 -12.54 11.25 5.14
N ASP A 24 -12.86 10.56 4.04
CA ASP A 24 -13.53 9.25 4.04
C ASP A 24 -12.67 8.21 4.80
N GLU A 25 -13.26 7.40 5.68
CA GLU A 25 -12.51 6.44 6.51
C GLU A 25 -11.68 5.43 5.68
N ASP A 26 -12.09 5.18 4.43
CA ASP A 26 -11.41 4.28 3.50
C ASP A 26 -10.21 4.95 2.78
N CYS A 27 -10.11 6.29 2.84
CA CYS A 27 -9.05 7.10 2.23
C CYS A 27 -8.67 8.29 3.13
N PRO A 28 -7.94 8.06 4.24
CA PRO A 28 -7.50 9.14 5.10
C PRO A 28 -6.50 10.03 4.35
N GLU A 29 -6.93 11.26 4.05
CA GLU A 29 -6.04 12.35 3.64
C GLU A 29 -5.26 12.85 4.85
N LEU A 30 -3.94 12.90 4.70
CA LEU A 30 -3.00 13.31 5.74
C LEU A 30 -2.35 14.63 5.35
N LEU A 31 -2.37 15.61 6.26
CA LEU A 31 -1.84 16.96 6.03
C LEU A 31 -0.56 17.16 6.84
N CYS A 32 0.49 17.67 6.19
CA CYS A 32 1.72 18.07 6.84
C CYS A 32 1.46 19.24 7.80
N ALA A 33 1.82 19.09 9.08
CA ALA A 33 1.59 20.13 10.09
C ALA A 33 2.41 21.42 9.87
N GLY A 34 3.44 21.40 9.03
CA GLY A 34 4.28 22.57 8.72
C GLY A 34 3.81 23.38 7.51
N CYS A 35 3.73 22.74 6.34
CA CYS A 35 3.43 23.43 5.07
C CYS A 35 1.99 23.23 4.58
N GLY A 36 1.20 22.35 5.19
CA GLY A 36 -0.17 22.05 4.77
C GLY A 36 -0.27 21.19 3.50
N SER A 37 0.84 20.64 2.99
CA SER A 37 0.80 19.70 1.87
C SER A 37 0.03 18.44 2.24
N ALA A 38 -0.87 18.00 1.36
CA ALA A 38 -1.65 16.78 1.51
C ALA A 38 -0.95 15.57 0.88
N ILE A 39 -1.02 14.42 1.55
CA ILE A 39 -0.63 13.11 1.02
C ILE A 39 -1.83 12.18 1.22
N LEU A 40 -2.16 11.39 0.19
CA LEU A 40 -3.21 10.36 0.24
C LEU A 40 -2.55 8.99 0.43
N ILE A 41 -2.91 8.30 1.52
CA ILE A 41 -2.53 6.88 1.72
C ILE A 41 -3.77 6.04 1.44
N ALA A 42 -3.84 5.48 0.24
CA ALA A 42 -4.90 4.54 -0.13
C ALA A 42 -4.49 3.11 0.24
N SER A 43 -5.32 2.41 1.01
CA SER A 43 -5.14 0.98 1.22
C SER A 43 -5.57 0.21 -0.04
N VAL A 44 -4.75 -0.73 -0.50
CA VAL A 44 -5.09 -1.56 -1.66
C VAL A 44 -5.28 -2.99 -1.21
N VAL A 45 -6.50 -3.52 -1.38
CA VAL A 45 -6.80 -4.92 -1.11
C VAL A 45 -6.59 -5.74 -2.38
N VAL A 46 -5.61 -6.65 -2.37
CA VAL A 46 -5.32 -7.53 -3.50
C VAL A 46 -6.04 -8.86 -3.29
N TRP A 47 -7.14 -9.08 -4.02
CA TRP A 47 -7.89 -10.33 -4.00
C TRP A 47 -7.42 -11.26 -5.14
N GLY A 48 -6.90 -12.44 -4.77
CA GLY A 48 -6.69 -13.52 -5.74
C GLY A 48 -5.31 -13.62 -6.39
N LEU A 49 -4.22 -13.41 -5.64
CA LEU A 49 -2.93 -13.94 -6.10
C LEU A 49 -3.08 -15.46 -6.30
N PRO A 50 -2.91 -15.99 -7.53
CA PRO A 50 -2.91 -17.42 -7.72
C PRO A 50 -1.73 -17.96 -6.91
N GLU A 51 -2.02 -18.73 -5.86
CA GLU A 51 -1.01 -19.62 -5.29
C GLU A 51 -0.52 -20.47 -6.47
N ASN A 52 0.73 -20.28 -6.88
CA ASN A 52 1.34 -21.07 -7.96
C ASN A 52 1.59 -22.50 -7.44
N ARG A 53 0.50 -23.20 -7.10
CA ARG A 53 0.45 -24.62 -6.73
C ARG A 53 -0.13 -25.45 -7.87
N ALA A 54 0.00 -25.00 -9.11
CA ALA A 54 -0.10 -25.94 -10.22
C ALA A 54 1.12 -26.86 -10.11
N PRO A 55 0.97 -28.17 -9.76
CA PRO A 55 2.08 -29.08 -9.88
C PRO A 55 2.47 -29.06 -11.36
N TRP A 56 3.69 -28.60 -11.64
CA TRP A 56 4.29 -28.72 -12.96
C TRP A 56 4.07 -30.16 -13.41
N SER A 57 3.14 -30.35 -14.34
CA SER A 57 2.81 -31.68 -14.84
C SER A 57 4.02 -32.11 -15.64
N ALA A 58 4.91 -32.87 -14.99
CA ALA A 58 6.10 -33.40 -15.62
C ALA A 58 5.64 -34.16 -16.87
N PRO A 59 6.23 -33.89 -18.05
CA PRO A 59 5.81 -34.54 -19.29
C PRO A 59 5.88 -36.05 -19.10
N HIS A 60 4.77 -36.73 -19.41
CA HIS A 60 4.66 -38.18 -19.25
C HIS A 60 5.65 -38.87 -20.20
N GLN A 61 6.80 -39.29 -19.68
CA GLN A 61 7.78 -40.04 -20.44
C GLN A 61 7.25 -41.44 -20.72
N ARG A 62 6.98 -41.74 -22.00
CA ARG A 62 6.70 -43.10 -22.44
C ARG A 62 8.00 -43.91 -22.37
N ARG A 63 7.98 -45.06 -21.69
CA ARG A 63 9.06 -46.05 -21.78
C ARG A 63 8.80 -46.98 -22.97
N VAL A 64 9.87 -47.33 -23.67
CA VAL A 64 9.88 -48.39 -24.68
C VAL A 64 10.25 -49.70 -23.98
N ALA A 65 9.53 -50.78 -24.29
CA ALA A 65 9.74 -52.12 -23.78
C ALA A 65 10.86 -52.85 -24.53
#